data_AF-A0A8T4ZQN6-F1
#
_entry.id   AF-A0A8T4ZQN6-F1
#
_cell.length_a   1.000
_cell.length_b   1.000
_cell.length_c   1.000
_cell.angle_alpha   90.00
_cell.angle_beta   90.00
_cell.angle_gamma   90.00
#
_symmetry.space_group_name_H-M   'P 1'
#
loop_
_entity.id
_entity.type
_entity.pdbx_description
1 polymer ?
#
loop_
_entity_poly.entity_id
_entity_poly.type
_entity_poly.pdbx_seq_one_letter_code
_entity_poly.pdbx_strand_id
1 'polypeptide(L)'
;MVNEKRKMLEIMNDAFPKCPICGSKSGYEVTSFIKGDIRCLNCQTVFSSIDFNMSTRLRKLRIKEFPNRVHSIEISGYQLKRHIDYPVDFLRSLSKDVRRTYQVDHFLLESTLLLLLVSAGGYLRLINLTEISSWFDYDEGIYSQAVLFYMRGYMPYKDFFFAHPPLIIYVLRIIYGVLGANLGLGRIFSAILSTLTIAVIYLTGRKIGGLVTGFLASAFVAFDGYTIYNARKVMLEPPMNFFTCLSYLVLFYAFEEDERKEVLIIISGVLMGLSVSTKIVASLI
;
A
#
# COMPACT_ATOMS: atom_id res chain seq x y z
N MET A 1 -32.63 10.20 22.07
CA MET A 1 -31.35 9.81 21.43
C MET A 1 -31.47 9.43 19.94
N VAL A 2 -32.15 8.34 19.54
CA VAL A 2 -32.20 7.94 18.10
C VAL A 2 -32.85 9.00 17.21
N ASN A 3 -33.97 9.58 17.66
CA ASN A 3 -34.68 10.62 16.91
C ASN A 3 -33.86 11.92 16.76
N GLU A 4 -33.01 12.23 17.73
CA GLU A 4 -32.24 13.48 17.72
C GLU A 4 -31.00 13.38 16.82
N LYS A 5 -30.31 12.22 16.82
CA LYS A 5 -29.24 11.95 15.85
C LYS A 5 -29.75 11.99 14.41
N ARG A 6 -30.97 11.47 14.17
CA ARG A 6 -31.61 11.53 12.85
C ARG A 6 -31.86 12.96 12.40
N LYS A 7 -32.39 13.81 13.30
CA LYS A 7 -32.59 15.24 13.04
C LYS A 7 -31.29 15.96 12.67
N MET A 8 -30.17 15.67 13.34
CA MET A 8 -28.87 16.25 12.98
C MET A 8 -28.43 15.88 11.55
N LEU A 9 -28.62 14.62 11.17
CA LEU A 9 -28.31 14.14 9.83
C LEU A 9 -29.25 14.76 8.78
N GLU A 10 -30.53 14.96 9.11
CA GLU A 10 -31.48 15.66 8.24
C GLU A 10 -31.04 17.11 8.01
N ILE A 11 -30.71 17.87 9.07
CA ILE A 11 -30.20 19.25 8.96
C ILE A 11 -28.93 19.32 8.10
N MET A 12 -28.00 18.36 8.30
CA MET A 12 -26.77 18.31 7.51
C MET A 12 -27.03 17.98 6.04
N ASN A 13 -27.89 17.00 5.76
CA ASN A 13 -28.21 16.58 4.40
C ASN A 13 -29.02 17.64 3.65
N ASP A 14 -29.92 18.35 4.32
CA ASP A 14 -30.67 19.48 3.74
C ASP A 14 -29.75 20.63 3.38
N ALA A 15 -28.76 20.93 4.22
CA ALA A 15 -27.78 21.97 3.95
C ALA A 15 -26.78 21.55 2.87
N PHE A 16 -26.31 20.30 2.93
CA PHE A 16 -25.24 19.72 2.13
C PHE A 16 -25.55 18.26 1.74
N PRO A 17 -26.31 18.03 0.66
CA PRO A 17 -26.55 16.68 0.13
C PRO A 17 -25.27 15.97 -0.35
N LYS A 18 -24.19 16.73 -0.52
CA LYS A 18 -22.84 16.27 -0.82
C LYS A 18 -21.88 16.94 0.15
N CYS A 19 -20.82 16.25 0.53
CA CYS A 19 -19.80 16.80 1.41
C CYS A 19 -19.21 18.09 0.81
N PRO A 20 -19.20 19.22 1.55
CA PRO A 20 -18.64 20.48 1.03
C PRO A 20 -17.12 20.43 0.84
N ILE A 21 -16.44 19.46 1.46
CA ILE A 21 -14.98 19.32 1.41
C ILE A 21 -14.51 18.34 0.33
N CYS A 22 -15.19 17.20 0.15
CA CYS A 22 -14.80 16.19 -0.84
C CYS A 22 -15.81 15.93 -1.96
N GLY A 23 -16.99 16.56 -1.93
CA GLY A 23 -18.03 16.40 -2.95
C GLY A 23 -18.76 15.05 -2.97
N SER A 24 -18.44 14.13 -2.03
CA SER A 24 -19.03 12.79 -1.97
C SER A 24 -20.51 12.79 -1.56
N LYS A 25 -21.26 11.80 -2.08
CA LYS A 25 -22.65 11.49 -1.74
C LYS A 25 -22.79 10.34 -0.72
N SER A 26 -21.68 9.81 -0.17
CA SER A 26 -21.71 8.65 0.73
C SER A 26 -22.50 8.88 2.03
N GLY A 27 -22.85 10.13 2.33
CA GLY A 27 -23.59 10.51 3.53
C GLY A 27 -22.69 10.84 4.71
N TYR A 28 -23.31 10.93 5.88
CA TYR A 28 -22.68 11.38 7.11
C TYR A 28 -23.08 10.50 8.30
N GLU A 29 -22.22 10.46 9.30
CA GLU A 29 -22.47 9.81 10.59
C GLU A 29 -22.36 10.81 11.75
N VAL A 30 -23.17 10.66 12.79
CA VAL A 30 -23.07 11.48 14.00
C VAL A 30 -22.03 10.87 14.93
N THR A 31 -20.91 11.57 15.12
CA THR A 31 -19.81 11.10 16.00
C THR A 31 -20.00 11.57 17.45
N SER A 32 -20.58 12.76 17.66
CA SER A 32 -20.93 13.23 18.99
C SER A 32 -22.22 14.06 18.96
N PHE A 33 -23.25 13.56 19.63
CA PHE A 33 -24.52 14.29 19.75
C PHE A 33 -24.37 15.57 20.60
N ILE A 34 -23.74 15.45 21.77
CA ILE A 34 -23.58 16.56 22.73
C ILE A 34 -22.77 17.70 22.12
N LYS A 35 -21.71 17.38 21.38
CA LYS A 35 -20.83 18.39 20.74
C LYS A 35 -21.34 18.86 19.38
N GLY A 36 -22.39 18.24 18.85
CA GLY A 36 -22.89 18.53 17.51
C GLY A 36 -21.91 18.09 16.41
N ASP A 37 -21.18 16.99 16.60
CA ASP A 37 -20.16 16.54 15.66
C ASP A 37 -20.73 15.54 14.64
N ILE A 38 -20.51 15.81 13.36
CA ILE A 38 -20.90 14.97 12.22
C ILE A 38 -19.67 14.69 11.36
N ARG A 39 -19.46 13.43 10.96
CA ARG A 39 -18.35 13.02 10.11
C ARG A 39 -18.84 12.64 8.73
N CYS A 40 -18.10 13.04 7.69
CA CYS A 40 -18.32 12.54 6.34
C CYS A 40 -17.80 11.11 6.20
N LEU A 41 -18.62 10.19 5.70
CA LEU A 41 -18.25 8.78 5.54
C LEU A 41 -17.15 8.54 4.49
N ASN A 42 -16.91 9.48 3.57
CA ASN A 42 -15.90 9.35 2.52
C ASN A 42 -14.54 9.95 2.93
N CYS A 43 -14.50 11.24 3.21
CA CYS A 43 -13.23 11.93 3.50
C CYS A 43 -12.90 11.99 5.00
N GLN A 44 -13.75 11.44 5.86
CA GLN A 44 -13.55 11.40 7.32
C GLN A 44 -13.44 12.79 7.99
N THR A 45 -13.76 13.88 7.27
CA THR A 45 -13.79 15.22 7.84
C THR A 45 -14.88 15.32 8.89
N VAL A 46 -14.53 15.85 10.06
CA VAL A 46 -15.46 16.08 11.16
C VAL A 46 -15.88 17.54 11.17
N PHE A 47 -17.18 17.74 11.07
CA PHE A 47 -17.85 19.03 11.16
C PHE A 47 -18.51 19.17 12.52
N SER A 48 -18.55 20.37 13.06
CA SER A 48 -19.32 20.66 14.27
C SER A 48 -20.15 21.92 14.10
N SER A 49 -21.37 21.94 14.63
CA SER A 49 -22.19 23.16 14.66
C SER A 49 -23.12 23.17 15.85
N ILE A 50 -23.34 24.37 16.40
CA ILE A 50 -24.33 24.63 17.45
C ILE A 50 -25.76 24.50 16.88
N ASP A 51 -25.93 24.81 15.59
CA ASP A 51 -27.24 24.78 14.91
C ASP A 51 -27.85 23.38 14.87
N PHE A 52 -27.05 22.31 14.96
CA PHE A 52 -27.53 20.94 14.99
C PHE A 52 -28.43 20.64 16.20
N ASN A 53 -28.20 21.33 17.32
CA ASN A 53 -28.95 21.14 18.56
C ASN A 53 -30.03 22.21 18.77
N MET A 54 -29.80 23.44 18.29
CA MET A 54 -30.62 24.61 18.64
C MET A 54 -31.50 25.16 17.50
N SER A 55 -31.35 24.68 16.27
CA SER A 55 -31.97 25.29 15.09
C SER A 55 -32.66 24.27 14.18
N THR A 56 -33.53 24.77 13.30
CA THR A 56 -34.09 24.00 12.18
C THR A 56 -33.27 24.14 10.90
N ARG A 57 -32.29 25.07 10.87
CA ARG A 57 -31.44 25.33 9.72
C ARG A 57 -29.99 25.56 10.13
N LEU A 58 -29.08 25.03 9.33
CA LEU A 58 -27.64 25.17 9.47
C LEU A 58 -27.18 26.51 8.88
N ARG A 59 -26.59 27.38 9.70
CA ARG A 59 -26.08 28.70 9.29
C ARG A 59 -24.58 28.72 9.20
N LYS A 60 -23.91 28.09 10.17
CA LYS A 60 -22.46 27.98 10.22
C LYS A 60 -22.03 26.55 10.46
N LEU A 61 -20.88 26.20 9.90
CA LEU A 61 -20.26 24.91 10.06
C LEU A 61 -18.81 25.11 10.47
N ARG A 62 -18.42 24.54 11.59
CA ARG A 62 -17.02 24.48 12.01
C ARG A 62 -16.37 23.24 11.44
N ILE A 63 -15.16 23.37 10.93
CA ILE A 63 -14.34 22.20 10.56
C ILE A 63 -13.49 21.84 11.76
N LYS A 64 -13.75 20.70 12.38
CA LYS A 64 -13.04 20.24 13.58
C LYS A 64 -11.78 19.46 13.20
N GLU A 65 -11.93 18.53 12.25
CA GLU A 65 -10.82 17.70 11.75
C GLU A 65 -10.93 17.54 10.24
N PHE A 66 -9.80 17.71 9.55
CA PHE A 66 -9.65 17.44 8.12
C PHE A 66 -9.26 15.97 7.87
N PRO A 67 -9.38 15.46 6.63
CA PRO A 67 -8.84 14.17 6.24
C PRO A 67 -7.35 14.09 6.62
N ASN A 68 -6.89 12.94 7.12
CA ASN A 68 -5.50 12.72 7.54
C ASN A 68 -4.97 13.69 8.64
N ARG A 69 -5.86 14.32 9.42
CA ARG A 69 -5.53 15.19 10.58
C ARG A 69 -4.69 16.45 10.26
N VAL A 70 -4.71 16.94 9.02
CA VAL A 70 -4.03 18.19 8.62
C VAL A 70 -4.63 19.45 9.26
N HIS A 71 -3.85 20.54 9.37
CA HIS A 71 -4.28 21.81 9.98
C HIS A 71 -5.11 22.72 9.07
N SER A 72 -4.89 22.63 7.76
CA SER A 72 -5.58 23.43 6.75
C SER A 72 -5.65 22.70 5.42
N ILE A 73 -6.65 23.02 4.62
CA ILE A 73 -6.78 22.56 3.22
C ILE A 73 -7.12 23.76 2.35
N GLU A 74 -6.51 23.84 1.18
CA GLU A 74 -6.84 24.85 0.18
C GLU A 74 -7.92 24.30 -0.76
N ILE A 75 -9.04 25.02 -0.89
CA ILE A 75 -10.16 24.65 -1.75
C ILE A 75 -10.55 25.88 -2.57
N SER A 76 -10.53 25.76 -3.91
CA SER A 76 -10.88 26.83 -4.85
C SER A 76 -10.15 28.17 -4.57
N GLY A 77 -8.87 28.11 -4.17
CA GLY A 77 -8.06 29.29 -3.82
C GLY A 77 -8.30 29.86 -2.43
N TYR A 78 -9.13 29.21 -1.59
CA TYR A 78 -9.38 29.60 -0.21
C TYR A 78 -8.75 28.60 0.77
N GLN A 79 -7.97 29.10 1.72
CA GLN A 79 -7.38 28.28 2.78
C GLN A 79 -8.39 28.07 3.92
N LEU A 80 -8.95 26.87 4.01
CA LEU A 80 -9.79 26.44 5.13
C LEU A 80 -8.90 25.94 6.27
N LYS A 81 -9.21 26.32 7.51
CA LYS A 81 -8.46 25.94 8.72
C LYS A 81 -9.38 25.29 9.74
N ARG A 82 -8.78 24.46 10.60
CA ARG A 82 -9.50 23.84 11.72
C ARG A 82 -9.99 24.88 12.71
N HIS A 83 -11.09 24.55 13.39
CA HIS A 83 -11.72 25.33 14.45
C HIS A 83 -12.23 26.72 14.03
N ILE A 84 -12.36 26.96 12.71
CA ILE A 84 -12.99 28.16 12.17
C ILE A 84 -14.43 27.84 11.77
N ASP A 85 -15.35 28.74 12.13
CA ASP A 85 -16.75 28.69 11.72
C ASP A 85 -16.92 29.34 10.34
N TYR A 86 -17.37 28.54 9.37
CA TYR A 86 -17.63 29.00 8.02
C TYR A 86 -19.13 29.16 7.78
N PRO A 87 -19.58 30.24 7.13
CA PRO A 87 -20.97 30.36 6.68
C PRO A 87 -21.33 29.23 5.70
N VAL A 88 -22.54 28.68 5.82
CA VAL A 88 -23.01 27.62 4.91
C VAL A 88 -23.00 28.07 3.46
N ASP A 89 -23.37 29.32 3.16
CA ASP A 89 -23.39 29.84 1.79
C ASP A 89 -21.99 29.91 1.16
N PHE A 90 -20.97 30.23 1.96
CA PHE A 90 -19.57 30.19 1.53
C PHE A 90 -19.11 28.76 1.27
N LEU A 91 -19.41 27.81 2.15
CA LEU A 91 -19.07 26.40 1.90
C LEU A 91 -19.84 25.82 0.69
N ARG A 92 -21.05 26.31 0.42
CA ARG A 92 -21.81 25.94 -0.78
C ARG A 92 -21.17 26.47 -2.05
N SER A 93 -20.59 27.66 -2.05
CA SER A 93 -19.88 28.18 -3.23
C SER A 93 -18.64 27.32 -3.54
N LEU A 94 -17.90 26.88 -2.52
CA LEU A 94 -16.78 25.95 -2.67
C LEU A 94 -17.22 24.57 -3.20
N SER A 95 -18.37 24.06 -2.74
CA SER A 95 -18.83 22.69 -3.08
C SER A 95 -19.08 22.44 -4.58
N LYS A 96 -19.24 23.50 -5.38
CA LYS A 96 -19.51 23.40 -6.82
C LYS A 96 -18.24 23.05 -7.63
N ASP A 97 -17.06 23.48 -7.18
CA ASP A 97 -15.78 23.27 -7.88
C ASP A 97 -15.04 22.01 -7.41
N VAL A 98 -15.24 21.62 -6.14
CA VAL A 98 -14.56 20.49 -5.47
C VAL A 98 -14.74 19.14 -6.20
N ARG A 99 -15.78 19.01 -7.02
CA ARG A 99 -16.29 17.74 -7.54
C ARG A 99 -15.47 17.09 -8.66
N ARG A 100 -14.49 17.77 -9.24
CA ARG A 100 -13.72 17.26 -10.39
C ARG A 100 -12.21 17.19 -10.18
N THR A 101 -11.64 18.10 -9.41
CA THR A 101 -10.17 18.29 -9.33
C THR A 101 -9.50 17.46 -8.23
N TYR A 102 -10.11 17.33 -7.05
CA TYR A 102 -9.33 16.89 -5.88
C TYR A 102 -9.08 15.36 -5.78
N GLN A 103 -9.96 14.53 -6.35
CA GLN A 103 -9.89 13.07 -6.15
C GLN A 103 -9.27 12.32 -7.33
N VAL A 104 -9.36 12.88 -8.54
CA VAL A 104 -8.85 12.24 -9.78
C VAL A 104 -7.41 12.64 -10.04
N ASP A 105 -7.05 13.92 -9.90
CA ASP A 105 -5.70 14.40 -10.24
C ASP A 105 -4.63 13.86 -9.28
N HIS A 106 -4.92 13.79 -7.97
CA HIS A 106 -3.99 13.24 -6.99
C HIS A 106 -3.79 11.74 -7.12
N PHE A 107 -4.84 10.97 -7.39
CA PHE A 107 -4.74 9.52 -7.55
C PHE A 107 -3.99 9.15 -8.84
N LEU A 108 -4.28 9.85 -9.95
CA LEU A 108 -3.57 9.65 -11.22
C LEU A 108 -2.10 10.06 -11.10
N LEU A 109 -1.80 11.21 -10.50
CA LEU A 109 -0.43 11.66 -10.26
C LEU A 109 0.33 10.65 -9.39
N GLU A 110 -0.24 10.24 -8.27
CA GLU A 110 0.36 9.26 -7.36
C GLU A 110 0.65 7.93 -8.09
N SER A 111 -0.34 7.40 -8.80
CA SER A 111 -0.21 6.15 -9.54
C SER A 111 0.83 6.26 -10.67
N THR A 112 0.89 7.42 -11.33
CA THR A 112 1.89 7.70 -12.38
C THR A 112 3.30 7.79 -11.79
N LEU A 113 3.47 8.49 -10.67
CA LEU A 113 4.76 8.58 -9.97
C LEU A 113 5.22 7.21 -9.47
N LEU A 114 4.32 6.41 -8.90
CA LEU A 114 4.61 5.05 -8.49
C LEU A 114 5.01 4.18 -9.69
N LEU A 115 4.26 4.26 -10.79
CA LEU A 115 4.57 3.53 -12.02
C LEU A 115 5.95 3.91 -12.55
N LEU A 116 6.26 5.20 -12.63
CA LEU A 116 7.58 5.68 -13.05
C LEU A 116 8.70 5.15 -12.14
N LEU A 117 8.48 5.17 -10.82
CA LEU A 117 9.46 4.67 -9.85
C LEU A 117 9.69 3.16 -9.99
N VAL A 118 8.61 2.38 -10.08
CA VAL A 118 8.67 0.93 -10.27
C VAL A 118 9.30 0.58 -11.63
N SER A 119 8.97 1.32 -12.69
CA SER A 119 9.57 1.15 -14.02
C SER A 119 11.06 1.49 -14.02
N ALA A 120 11.47 2.58 -13.36
CA ALA A 120 12.88 2.95 -13.25
C ALA A 120 13.66 1.89 -12.44
N GLY A 121 13.16 1.50 -11.27
CA GLY A 121 13.78 0.46 -10.44
C GLY A 121 13.78 -0.91 -11.12
N GLY A 122 12.73 -1.24 -11.87
CA GLY A 122 12.60 -2.46 -12.65
C GLY A 122 13.56 -2.49 -13.84
N TYR A 123 13.73 -1.37 -14.55
CA TYR A 123 14.71 -1.23 -15.63
C TYR A 123 16.13 -1.55 -15.13
N LEU A 124 16.54 -0.98 -13.99
CA LEU A 124 17.84 -1.26 -13.38
C LEU A 124 18.05 -2.73 -13.01
N ARG A 125 16.97 -3.46 -12.70
CA ARG A 125 17.00 -4.89 -12.32
C ARG A 125 16.91 -5.82 -13.52
N LEU A 126 16.22 -5.42 -14.59
CA LEU A 126 15.90 -6.28 -15.74
C LEU A 126 16.85 -6.09 -16.93
N ILE A 127 17.59 -4.99 -17.00
CA ILE A 127 18.53 -4.75 -18.09
C ILE A 127 19.70 -5.74 -18.07
N ASN A 128 20.08 -6.30 -19.22
CA ASN A 128 21.27 -7.15 -19.42
C ASN A 128 21.37 -8.38 -18.49
N LEU A 129 20.24 -9.00 -18.13
CA LEU A 129 20.23 -10.18 -17.25
C LEU A 129 20.94 -11.41 -17.84
N THR A 130 21.11 -11.47 -19.16
CA THR A 130 21.75 -12.57 -19.89
C THR A 130 23.23 -12.35 -20.13
N GLU A 131 23.76 -11.15 -19.87
CA GLU A 131 25.19 -10.89 -20.04
C GLU A 131 25.99 -11.66 -18.98
N ILE A 132 26.97 -12.44 -19.45
CA ILE A 132 28.02 -13.00 -18.61
C ILE A 132 28.94 -11.84 -18.25
N SER A 133 28.54 -11.09 -17.23
CA SER A 133 29.31 -10.00 -16.69
C SER A 133 30.20 -10.52 -15.54
N SER A 134 31.19 -9.74 -15.12
CA SER A 134 32.06 -10.02 -13.96
C SER A 134 31.32 -10.15 -12.62
N TRP A 135 29.99 -10.06 -12.64
CA TRP A 135 29.07 -10.18 -11.51
C TRP A 135 28.52 -11.60 -11.34
N PHE A 136 29.16 -12.59 -11.96
CA PHE A 136 28.85 -13.99 -11.77
C PHE A 136 29.12 -14.35 -10.30
N ASP A 137 28.08 -14.77 -9.60
CA ASP A 137 28.18 -15.16 -8.22
C ASP A 137 28.20 -16.67 -8.13
N TYR A 138 28.96 -17.21 -7.18
CA TYR A 138 29.01 -18.65 -6.98
C TYR A 138 27.61 -19.20 -6.60
N ASP A 139 26.86 -18.45 -5.79
CA ASP A 139 25.60 -18.92 -5.20
C ASP A 139 24.50 -19.12 -6.26
N GLU A 140 24.44 -18.29 -7.31
CA GLU A 140 23.40 -18.41 -8.34
C GLU A 140 23.54 -19.72 -9.15
N GLY A 141 24.79 -20.16 -9.33
CA GLY A 141 25.14 -21.43 -9.94
C GLY A 141 24.73 -22.60 -9.05
N ILE A 142 24.99 -22.50 -7.75
CA ILE A 142 24.60 -23.52 -6.75
C ILE A 142 23.08 -23.68 -6.70
N TYR A 143 22.33 -22.58 -6.61
CA TYR A 143 20.86 -22.66 -6.59
C TYR A 143 20.30 -23.24 -7.89
N SER A 144 20.81 -22.80 -9.04
CA SER A 144 20.36 -23.32 -10.33
C SER A 144 20.72 -24.80 -10.52
N GLN A 145 21.91 -25.22 -10.08
CA GLN A 145 22.34 -26.62 -10.16
C GLN A 145 21.54 -27.52 -9.21
N ALA A 146 21.21 -27.05 -8.00
CA ALA A 146 20.32 -27.76 -7.09
C ALA A 146 18.95 -28.05 -7.72
N VAL A 147 18.40 -27.08 -8.47
CA VAL A 147 17.15 -27.28 -9.24
C VAL A 147 17.31 -28.36 -10.31
N LEU A 148 18.44 -28.39 -11.02
CA LEU A 148 18.72 -29.41 -12.03
C LEU A 148 18.87 -30.81 -11.44
N PHE A 149 19.50 -30.94 -10.26
CA PHE A 149 19.55 -32.21 -9.54
C PHE A 149 18.16 -32.66 -9.10
N TYR A 150 17.34 -31.74 -8.57
CA TYR A 150 15.95 -32.05 -8.24
C TYR A 150 15.12 -32.48 -9.47
N MET A 151 15.32 -31.84 -10.62
CA MET A 151 14.70 -32.23 -11.89
C MET A 151 15.07 -33.65 -12.34
N ARG A 152 16.26 -34.15 -11.96
CA ARG A 152 16.75 -35.49 -12.26
C ARG A 152 16.33 -36.55 -11.23
N GLY A 153 15.58 -36.16 -10.20
CA GLY A 153 15.06 -37.07 -9.17
C GLY A 153 15.91 -37.16 -7.89
N TYR A 154 16.98 -36.37 -7.77
CA TYR A 154 17.75 -36.28 -6.52
C TYR A 154 17.05 -35.38 -5.52
N MET A 155 17.03 -35.77 -4.24
CA MET A 155 16.36 -35.04 -3.18
C MET A 155 17.33 -34.16 -2.38
N PRO A 156 17.00 -32.86 -2.14
CA PRO A 156 17.82 -32.02 -1.27
C PRO A 156 17.88 -32.60 0.14
N TYR A 157 19.01 -32.43 0.82
CA TYR A 157 19.32 -32.93 2.17
C TYR A 157 19.44 -34.45 2.33
N LYS A 158 19.15 -35.21 1.28
CA LYS A 158 19.34 -36.67 1.25
C LYS A 158 20.43 -37.06 0.25
N ASP A 159 20.27 -36.64 -1.00
CA ASP A 159 21.15 -37.04 -2.09
C ASP A 159 22.20 -35.96 -2.41
N PHE A 160 21.93 -34.70 -2.05
CA PHE A 160 22.90 -33.62 -2.15
C PHE A 160 22.73 -32.61 -1.01
N PHE A 161 23.83 -31.96 -0.63
CA PHE A 161 23.84 -30.92 0.38
C PHE A 161 23.22 -29.62 -0.15
N PHE A 162 22.36 -29.02 0.66
CA PHE A 162 21.78 -27.70 0.40
C PHE A 162 21.72 -26.92 1.72
N ALA A 163 22.28 -25.71 1.76
CA ALA A 163 22.49 -24.98 3.01
C ALA A 163 21.26 -24.18 3.49
N HIS A 164 20.25 -24.03 2.63
CA HIS A 164 19.10 -23.16 2.88
C HIS A 164 17.80 -23.94 2.80
N PRO A 165 16.68 -23.40 3.30
CA PRO A 165 15.35 -23.96 3.06
C PRO A 165 15.03 -24.09 1.55
N PRO A 166 14.26 -25.10 1.10
CA PRO A 166 14.28 -25.56 -0.29
C PRO A 166 13.28 -24.83 -1.20
N LEU A 167 12.58 -23.78 -0.76
CA LEU A 167 11.50 -23.18 -1.56
C LEU A 167 11.98 -22.71 -2.94
N ILE A 168 13.18 -22.13 -3.03
CA ILE A 168 13.74 -21.69 -4.31
C ILE A 168 13.90 -22.84 -5.30
N ILE A 169 14.23 -24.05 -4.81
CA ILE A 169 14.36 -25.25 -5.65
C ILE A 169 13.01 -25.58 -6.29
N TYR A 170 11.95 -25.59 -5.48
CA TYR A 170 10.61 -25.95 -5.94
C TYR A 170 10.00 -24.91 -6.89
N VAL A 171 10.21 -23.62 -6.60
CA VAL A 171 9.70 -22.54 -7.46
C VAL A 171 10.44 -22.53 -8.81
N LEU A 172 11.77 -22.56 -8.79
CA LEU A 172 12.55 -22.58 -10.03
C LEU A 172 12.36 -23.89 -10.81
N ARG A 173 12.09 -25.02 -10.14
CA ARG A 173 11.72 -26.29 -10.81
C ARG A 173 10.50 -26.13 -11.71
N ILE A 174 9.49 -25.37 -11.29
CA ILE A 174 8.29 -25.11 -12.10
C ILE A 174 8.69 -24.27 -13.32
N ILE A 175 9.43 -23.18 -13.11
CA ILE A 175 9.86 -22.26 -14.17
C ILE A 175 10.74 -22.98 -15.20
N TYR A 176 11.80 -23.66 -14.76
CA TYR A 176 12.72 -24.41 -15.62
C TYR A 176 12.04 -25.62 -16.26
N GLY A 177 11.02 -26.20 -15.61
CA GLY A 177 10.25 -27.30 -16.15
C GLY A 177 9.37 -26.92 -17.33
N VAL A 178 8.78 -25.73 -17.30
CA VAL A 178 7.87 -25.25 -18.35
C VAL A 178 8.60 -24.54 -19.48
N LEU A 179 9.62 -23.74 -19.15
CA LEU A 179 10.31 -22.84 -20.10
C LEU A 179 11.69 -23.34 -20.51
N GLY A 180 12.14 -24.48 -19.96
CA GLY A 180 13.50 -24.98 -20.11
C GLY A 180 14.45 -24.38 -19.07
N ALA A 181 15.46 -25.15 -18.64
CA ALA A 181 16.41 -24.68 -17.64
C ALA A 181 17.39 -23.67 -18.24
N ASN A 182 17.33 -22.43 -17.74
CA ASN A 182 18.20 -21.34 -18.16
C ASN A 182 18.44 -20.39 -16.98
N LEU A 183 19.70 -20.05 -16.70
CA LEU A 183 20.08 -19.13 -15.63
C LEU A 183 19.37 -17.76 -15.77
N GLY A 184 19.19 -17.28 -17.00
CA GLY A 184 18.46 -16.04 -17.28
C GLY A 184 17.03 -16.05 -16.76
N LEU A 185 16.34 -17.20 -16.77
CA LEU A 185 14.98 -17.31 -16.23
C LEU A 185 14.97 -17.20 -14.70
N GLY A 186 15.96 -17.77 -14.02
CA GLY A 186 16.11 -17.60 -12.57
C GLY A 186 16.42 -16.16 -12.17
N ARG A 187 17.22 -15.47 -12.99
CA ARG A 187 17.53 -14.05 -12.82
C ARG A 187 16.31 -13.17 -13.07
N ILE A 188 15.53 -13.45 -14.12
CA ILE A 188 14.25 -12.76 -14.38
C ILE A 188 13.30 -12.93 -13.21
N PHE A 189 13.17 -14.15 -12.67
CA PHE A 189 12.34 -14.41 -11.48
C PHE A 189 12.75 -13.53 -10.29
N SER A 190 14.05 -13.47 -9.99
CA SER A 190 14.60 -12.66 -8.90
C SER A 190 14.38 -11.16 -9.12
N ALA A 191 14.61 -10.69 -10.35
CA ALA A 191 14.42 -9.29 -10.74
C ALA A 191 12.95 -8.86 -10.65
N ILE A 192 12.01 -9.72 -11.07
CA ILE A 192 10.56 -9.47 -10.97
C ILE A 192 10.15 -9.32 -9.51
N LEU A 193 10.51 -10.27 -8.63
CA LEU A 193 10.13 -10.17 -7.21
C LEU A 193 10.75 -8.97 -6.51
N SER A 194 12.02 -8.64 -6.81
CA SER A 194 12.63 -7.43 -6.28
C SER A 194 11.94 -6.16 -6.79
N THR A 195 11.50 -6.13 -8.04
CA THR A 195 10.77 -4.99 -8.62
C THR A 195 9.39 -4.84 -7.96
N LEU A 196 8.66 -5.95 -7.76
CA LEU A 196 7.38 -5.94 -7.06
C LEU A 196 7.54 -5.50 -5.59
N THR A 197 8.66 -5.82 -4.96
CA THR A 197 8.97 -5.38 -3.59
C THR A 197 8.98 -3.84 -3.47
N ILE A 198 9.39 -3.10 -4.51
CA ILE A 198 9.33 -1.63 -4.52
C ILE A 198 7.87 -1.16 -4.32
N ALA A 199 6.93 -1.75 -5.05
CA ALA A 199 5.51 -1.42 -4.94
C ALA A 199 4.94 -1.82 -3.57
N VAL A 200 5.31 -2.99 -3.04
CA VAL A 200 4.88 -3.45 -1.71
C VAL A 200 5.38 -2.49 -0.62
N ILE A 201 6.66 -2.09 -0.66
CA ILE A 201 7.24 -1.13 0.29
C ILE A 201 6.57 0.24 0.18
N TYR A 202 6.25 0.69 -1.04
CA TYR A 202 5.47 1.90 -1.22
C TYR A 202 4.13 1.81 -0.49
N LEU A 203 3.38 0.74 -0.71
CA LEU A 203 2.07 0.54 -0.08
C LEU A 203 2.17 0.45 1.45
N THR A 204 3.18 -0.26 1.97
CA THR A 204 3.46 -0.36 3.40
C THR A 204 3.81 1.00 4.00
N GLY A 205 4.74 1.74 3.39
CA GLY A 205 5.13 3.07 3.85
C GLY A 205 3.97 4.08 3.76
N ARG A 206 3.16 4.00 2.70
CA ARG A 206 1.94 4.80 2.55
C ARG A 206 0.94 4.51 3.65
N LYS A 207 0.79 3.24 4.03
CA LYS A 207 -0.12 2.79 5.08
C LYS A 207 0.30 3.30 6.47
N ILE A 208 1.58 3.20 6.80
CA ILE A 208 2.11 3.55 8.13
C ILE A 208 2.29 5.06 8.30
N GLY A 209 2.85 5.73 7.27
CA GLY A 209 3.35 7.10 7.38
C GLY A 209 2.90 8.03 6.26
N GLY A 210 1.90 7.65 5.45
CA GLY A 210 1.37 8.47 4.36
C GLY A 210 2.25 8.53 3.11
N LEU A 211 1.83 9.34 2.14
CA LEU A 211 2.39 9.37 0.78
C LEU A 211 3.91 9.58 0.72
N VAL A 212 4.41 10.58 1.45
CA VAL A 212 5.84 10.94 1.45
C VAL A 212 6.68 9.77 1.97
N THR A 213 6.24 9.12 3.06
CA THR A 213 6.93 7.96 3.63
C THR A 213 6.95 6.79 2.66
N GLY A 214 5.83 6.52 1.98
CA GLY A 214 5.75 5.50 0.93
C GLY A 214 6.74 5.75 -0.22
N PHE A 215 6.76 6.97 -0.76
CA PHE A 215 7.68 7.32 -1.85
C PHE A 215 9.14 7.30 -1.42
N LEU A 216 9.48 7.85 -0.26
CA LEU A 216 10.86 7.83 0.23
C LEU A 216 11.34 6.38 0.46
N ALA A 217 10.58 5.57 1.19
CA ALA A 217 10.95 4.18 1.47
C ALA A 217 11.12 3.35 0.19
N SER A 218 10.17 3.46 -0.75
CA SER A 218 10.27 2.75 -2.03
C SER A 218 11.39 3.27 -2.91
N ALA A 219 11.69 4.57 -2.91
CA ALA A 219 12.82 5.14 -3.64
C ALA A 219 14.17 4.63 -3.11
N PHE A 220 14.34 4.55 -1.79
CA PHE A 220 15.54 3.96 -1.20
C PHE A 220 15.78 2.53 -1.71
N VAL A 221 14.75 1.69 -1.73
CA VAL A 221 14.88 0.32 -2.24
C VAL A 221 15.01 0.26 -3.76
N ALA A 222 14.34 1.15 -4.49
CA ALA A 222 14.43 1.20 -5.95
C ALA A 222 15.86 1.46 -6.43
N PHE A 223 16.60 2.32 -5.74
CA PHE A 223 17.94 2.78 -6.10
C PHE A 223 19.08 2.25 -5.22
N ASP A 224 18.78 1.42 -4.22
CA ASP A 224 19.80 0.75 -3.42
C ASP A 224 20.63 -0.23 -4.27
N GLY A 225 21.94 0.03 -4.36
CA GLY A 225 22.86 -0.77 -5.15
C GLY A 225 22.94 -2.22 -4.69
N TYR A 226 22.81 -2.49 -3.39
CA TYR A 226 22.86 -3.86 -2.86
C TYR A 226 21.63 -4.68 -3.28
N THR A 227 20.44 -4.09 -3.16
CA THR A 227 19.19 -4.72 -3.60
C THR A 227 19.18 -4.93 -5.10
N ILE A 228 19.64 -3.95 -5.90
CA ILE A 228 19.77 -4.10 -7.36
C ILE A 228 20.74 -5.22 -7.70
N TYR A 229 21.89 -5.28 -7.03
CA TYR A 229 22.90 -6.31 -7.26
C TYR A 229 22.35 -7.73 -7.02
N ASN A 230 21.66 -7.96 -5.91
CA ASN A 230 21.06 -9.26 -5.62
C ASN A 230 19.86 -9.59 -6.51
N ALA A 231 19.07 -8.59 -6.91
CA ALA A 231 17.93 -8.77 -7.80
C ALA A 231 18.31 -9.30 -9.19
N ARG A 232 19.54 -9.01 -9.64
CA ARG A 232 20.04 -9.38 -10.97
C ARG A 232 20.62 -10.80 -11.05
N LYS A 233 20.67 -11.50 -9.91
CA LYS A 233 21.24 -12.85 -9.76
C LYS A 233 20.16 -13.81 -9.27
N VAL A 234 20.37 -15.11 -9.44
CA VAL A 234 19.53 -16.11 -8.73
C VAL A 234 19.95 -16.09 -7.27
N MET A 235 19.17 -15.43 -6.42
CA MET A 235 19.50 -15.19 -5.02
C MET A 235 18.28 -15.43 -4.13
N LEU A 236 18.50 -15.66 -2.84
CA LEU A 236 17.43 -15.93 -1.88
C LEU A 236 16.78 -14.64 -1.35
N GLU A 237 17.52 -13.54 -1.40
CA GLU A 237 17.13 -12.24 -0.87
C GLU A 237 15.91 -11.66 -1.60
N PRO A 238 15.83 -11.65 -2.95
CA PRO A 238 14.66 -11.10 -3.63
C PRO A 238 13.32 -11.78 -3.26
N PRO A 239 13.19 -13.13 -3.31
CA PRO A 239 11.97 -13.79 -2.84
C PRO A 239 11.70 -13.60 -1.35
N MET A 240 12.73 -13.69 -0.49
CA MET A 240 12.58 -13.48 0.95
C MET A 240 12.02 -12.08 1.26
N ASN A 241 12.66 -11.03 0.72
CA ASN A 241 12.26 -9.65 0.93
C ASN A 241 10.83 -9.41 0.43
N PHE A 242 10.48 -9.93 -0.74
CA PHE A 242 9.13 -9.81 -1.28
C PHE A 242 8.08 -10.41 -0.35
N PHE A 243 8.25 -11.68 0.06
CA PHE A 243 7.29 -12.37 0.91
C PHE A 243 7.20 -11.76 2.31
N THR A 244 8.33 -11.37 2.92
CA THR A 244 8.34 -10.68 4.21
C THR A 244 7.63 -9.34 4.14
N CYS A 245 7.96 -8.47 3.18
CA CYS A 245 7.31 -7.17 3.04
C CYS A 245 5.81 -7.31 2.74
N LEU A 246 5.43 -8.27 1.91
CA LEU A 246 4.02 -8.51 1.58
C LEU A 246 3.25 -9.07 2.78
N SER A 247 3.88 -9.93 3.59
CA SER A 247 3.31 -10.42 4.85
C SER A 247 2.96 -9.25 5.77
N TYR A 248 3.90 -8.33 6.04
CA TYR A 248 3.60 -7.16 6.88
C TYR A 248 2.53 -6.25 6.29
N LEU A 249 2.55 -6.02 4.97
CA LEU A 249 1.52 -5.21 4.33
C LEU A 249 0.13 -5.80 4.61
N VAL A 250 -0.04 -7.10 4.37
CA VAL A 250 -1.30 -7.81 4.61
C VAL A 250 -1.67 -7.77 6.10
N LEU A 251 -0.70 -7.94 7.00
CA LEU A 251 -0.92 -7.83 8.44
C LEU A 251 -1.44 -6.46 8.85
N PHE A 252 -0.87 -5.37 8.31
CA PHE A 252 -1.34 -4.02 8.58
C PHE A 252 -2.77 -3.78 8.08
N TYR A 253 -3.17 -4.37 6.96
CA TYR A 253 -4.57 -4.34 6.52
C TYR A 253 -5.48 -5.19 7.41
N ALA A 254 -5.00 -6.32 7.92
CA ALA A 254 -5.77 -7.17 8.83
C ALA A 254 -6.17 -6.47 10.13
N PHE A 255 -5.37 -5.50 10.59
CA PHE A 255 -5.69 -4.71 11.78
C PHE A 255 -6.78 -3.66 11.58
N GLU A 256 -7.17 -3.36 10.35
CA GLU A 256 -8.20 -2.37 10.03
C GLU A 256 -9.51 -2.97 9.51
N GLU A 257 -9.47 -4.17 8.93
CA GLU A 257 -10.66 -4.84 8.40
C GLU A 257 -11.21 -5.90 9.36
N ASP A 258 -12.20 -5.53 10.18
CA ASP A 258 -12.81 -6.46 11.15
C ASP A 258 -13.48 -7.68 10.48
N GLU A 259 -14.13 -7.50 9.31
CA GLU A 259 -14.83 -8.59 8.63
C GLU A 259 -13.90 -9.65 8.01
N ARG A 260 -12.69 -9.25 7.59
CA ARG A 260 -11.74 -10.12 6.86
C ARG A 260 -10.48 -10.44 7.65
N LYS A 261 -10.40 -9.98 8.90
CA LYS A 261 -9.23 -10.07 9.76
C LYS A 261 -8.62 -11.47 9.82
N GLU A 262 -9.42 -12.49 10.08
CA GLU A 262 -8.94 -13.87 10.21
C GLU A 262 -8.27 -14.37 8.92
N VAL A 263 -8.92 -14.14 7.78
CA VAL A 263 -8.40 -14.54 6.47
C VAL A 263 -7.10 -13.80 6.16
N LEU A 264 -7.04 -12.49 6.44
CA LEU A 264 -5.83 -11.69 6.21
C LEU A 264 -4.67 -12.12 7.12
N ILE A 265 -4.94 -12.47 8.38
CA ILE A 265 -3.93 -13.02 9.30
C ILE A 265 -3.39 -14.36 8.78
N ILE A 266 -4.27 -15.25 8.30
CA ILE A 266 -3.85 -16.53 7.71
C ILE A 266 -2.96 -16.28 6.48
N ILE A 267 -3.39 -15.40 5.57
CA ILE A 267 -2.61 -15.05 4.38
C ILE A 267 -1.24 -14.47 4.77
N SER A 268 -1.21 -13.55 5.75
CA SER A 268 0.03 -12.99 6.29
C SER A 268 0.95 -14.09 6.83
N GLY A 269 0.42 -15.03 7.60
CA GLY A 269 1.17 -16.16 8.15
C GLY A 269 1.73 -17.09 7.08
N VAL A 270 0.93 -17.40 6.04
CA VAL A 270 1.39 -18.19 4.88
C VAL A 270 2.53 -17.48 4.15
N LEU A 271 2.40 -16.17 3.90
CA LEU A 271 3.46 -15.37 3.27
C LEU A 271 4.74 -15.36 4.10
N MET A 272 4.64 -15.21 5.42
CA MET A 272 5.81 -15.29 6.30
C MET A 272 6.44 -16.69 6.27
N GLY A 273 5.63 -17.75 6.27
CA GLY A 273 6.08 -19.13 6.11
C GLY A 273 6.84 -19.36 4.80
N LEU A 274 6.40 -18.75 3.69
CA LEU A 274 7.11 -18.78 2.41
C LEU A 274 8.45 -18.04 2.49
N SER A 275 8.51 -16.90 3.20
CA SER A 275 9.77 -16.18 3.41
C SER A 275 10.78 -17.00 4.21
N VAL A 276 10.36 -17.59 5.34
CA VAL A 276 11.20 -18.49 6.16
C VAL A 276 11.65 -19.71 5.35
N SER A 277 10.76 -20.25 4.52
CA SER A 277 11.06 -21.37 3.61
C SER A 277 11.98 -20.99 2.43
N THR A 278 12.26 -19.70 2.25
CA THR A 278 13.27 -19.19 1.32
C THR A 278 14.62 -19.05 2.02
N LYS A 279 14.63 -18.39 3.18
CA LYS A 279 15.85 -18.14 3.96
C LYS A 279 15.47 -18.01 5.43
N ILE A 280 16.08 -18.84 6.29
CA ILE A 280 15.70 -18.94 7.71
C ILE A 280 15.81 -17.62 8.49
N VAL A 281 16.69 -16.72 8.05
CA VAL A 281 16.88 -15.39 8.66
C VAL A 281 15.57 -14.58 8.69
N ALA A 282 14.63 -14.86 7.78
CA ALA A 282 13.31 -14.24 7.81
C ALA A 282 12.52 -14.52 9.10
N SER A 283 12.84 -15.56 9.88
CA SER A 283 12.14 -15.85 11.14
C SER A 283 12.52 -14.89 12.27
N LEU A 284 13.59 -14.10 12.10
CA LEU A 284 14.09 -13.14 13.10
C LEU A 284 13.58 -11.72 12.87
N ILE A 285 12.89 -11.49 11.76
CA ILE A 285 12.37 -10.19 11.33
C ILE A 285 10.85 -10.26 11.53
#